data_AF-A0AAE8J2U5-F1
#
_entry.id   AF-A0AAE8J2U5-F1
#
_cell.length_a   1.000
_cell.length_b   1.000
_cell.length_c   1.000
_cell.angle_alpha   90.00
_cell.angle_beta   90.00
_cell.angle_gamma   90.00
#
_symmetry.space_group_name_H-M   'P 1'
#
loop_
_entity.id
_entity.type
_entity.pdbx_description
1 polymer ?
#
loop_
_entity_poly.entity_id
_entity_poly.type
_entity_poly.pdbx_seq_one_letter_code
_entity_poly.pdbx_strand_id
1 'polypeptide(L)'
;MPKKTNLMTRILFAASSLVVAAFAGFSFYIDSLQHQVTTEAVAENIDSSGKQAAQSIANWLNGRIMLTETVAKTLAKLPDDDAKLQFLQNDVLTAQFMSTYFGNAESGSFTTFPKLPLPEGYDPRKRPWYLDAVKAGKPVPSPIAMPRPAALSSLPPFPCPSTASWPA
;
A
#
# COMPACT_ATOMS: atom_id res chain seq x y z
N MET A 1 -30.27 1.77 69.12
CA MET A 1 -29.81 0.64 69.96
C MET A 1 -28.57 0.02 69.33
N PRO A 2 -27.38 0.07 69.96
CA PRO A 2 -26.18 -0.51 69.38
C PRO A 2 -26.27 -2.05 69.45
N LYS A 3 -26.24 -2.70 68.28
CA LYS A 3 -26.24 -4.17 68.18
C LYS A 3 -24.88 -4.68 68.66
N LYS A 4 -24.81 -5.39 69.80
CA LYS A 4 -23.57 -6.04 70.27
C LYS A 4 -23.22 -7.18 69.32
N THR A 5 -22.21 -6.99 68.48
CA THR A 5 -21.68 -8.04 67.59
C THR A 5 -20.85 -9.05 68.39
N ASN A 6 -21.15 -10.33 68.25
CA ASN A 6 -20.43 -11.43 68.91
C ASN A 6 -18.97 -11.51 68.43
N LEU A 7 -18.02 -11.87 69.29
CA LEU A 7 -16.57 -11.85 68.98
C LEU A 7 -16.23 -12.67 67.72
N MET A 8 -16.88 -13.81 67.56
CA MET A 8 -16.75 -14.70 66.40
C MET A 8 -17.11 -14.02 65.08
N THR A 9 -18.17 -13.19 65.06
CA THR A 9 -18.57 -12.43 63.87
C THR A 9 -17.49 -11.42 63.48
N ARG A 10 -16.84 -10.77 64.46
CA ARG A 10 -15.78 -9.77 64.19
C ARG A 10 -14.53 -10.41 63.58
N ILE A 11 -14.14 -11.59 64.07
CA ILE A 11 -13.01 -12.35 63.53
C ILE A 11 -13.31 -12.83 62.11
N LEU A 12 -14.52 -13.34 61.87
CA LEU A 12 -14.93 -13.80 60.54
C LEU A 12 -14.92 -12.66 59.52
N PHE A 13 -15.46 -11.49 59.88
CA PHE A 13 -15.41 -10.31 59.02
C PHE A 13 -13.98 -9.85 58.73
N ALA A 14 -13.09 -9.86 59.73
CA ALA A 14 -11.70 -9.46 59.54
C ALA A 14 -10.96 -10.42 58.59
N ALA A 15 -11.13 -11.73 58.77
CA ALA A 15 -10.53 -12.74 57.92
C ALA A 15 -11.05 -12.68 56.48
N SER A 16 -12.37 -12.57 56.29
CA SER A 16 -12.97 -12.42 54.96
C SER A 16 -12.51 -11.12 54.27
N SER A 17 -12.39 -10.02 55.00
CA SER A 17 -11.92 -8.75 54.44
C SER A 17 -10.47 -8.84 53.96
N LEU A 18 -9.62 -9.55 54.69
CA LEU A 18 -8.23 -9.79 54.28
C LEU A 18 -8.15 -10.56 52.97
N VAL A 19 -8.97 -11.62 52.83
CA VAL A 19 -9.03 -12.43 51.62
C VAL A 19 -9.48 -11.60 50.43
N VAL A 20 -10.55 -10.81 50.58
CA VAL A 20 -11.04 -9.91 49.53
C VAL A 20 -9.97 -8.89 49.11
N ALA A 21 -9.27 -8.29 50.08
CA ALA A 21 -8.20 -7.34 49.80
C ALA A 21 -7.04 -7.97 49.02
N ALA A 22 -6.64 -9.19 49.38
CA ALA A 22 -5.60 -9.93 48.66
C ALA A 22 -6.03 -10.23 47.21
N PHE A 23 -7.25 -10.74 47.00
CA PHE A 23 -7.77 -10.99 45.65
C PHE A 23 -7.87 -9.71 44.82
N ALA A 24 -8.32 -8.60 45.40
CA ALA A 24 -8.39 -7.32 44.71
C ALA A 24 -7.01 -6.81 44.30
N GLY A 25 -6.01 -6.90 45.18
CA GLY A 25 -4.63 -6.51 44.89
C GLY A 25 -4.01 -7.34 43.77
N PHE A 26 -4.19 -8.67 43.81
CA PHE A 26 -3.72 -9.55 42.74
C PHE A 26 -4.45 -9.30 41.43
N SER A 27 -5.78 -9.09 41.47
CA SER A 27 -6.56 -8.79 40.27
C SER A 27 -6.08 -7.50 39.61
N PHE A 28 -5.85 -6.44 40.39
CA PHE A 28 -5.34 -5.17 39.87
C PHE A 28 -3.94 -5.30 39.27
N TYR A 29 -3.06 -6.06 39.93
CA TYR A 29 -1.70 -6.31 39.43
C TYR A 29 -1.70 -7.07 38.10
N ILE A 30 -2.49 -8.14 38.00
CA ILE A 30 -2.61 -8.95 36.77
C ILE A 30 -3.24 -8.12 35.64
N ASP A 31 -4.32 -7.41 35.92
CA ASP A 31 -5.03 -6.58 34.95
C ASP A 31 -4.10 -5.51 34.35
N SER A 32 -3.33 -4.80 35.20
CA SER A 32 -2.39 -3.78 34.73
C SER A 32 -1.27 -4.35 33.84
N LEU A 33 -0.74 -5.54 34.15
CA LEU A 33 0.29 -6.16 33.33
C LEU A 33 -0.27 -6.66 31.99
N GLN A 34 -1.48 -7.22 32.02
CA GLN A 34 -2.14 -7.81 30.85
C GLN A 34 -2.59 -6.75 29.83
N HIS A 35 -3.03 -5.58 30.31
CA HIS A 35 -3.38 -4.46 29.44
C HIS A 35 -2.20 -3.93 28.62
N GLN A 36 -1.01 -3.82 29.22
CA GLN A 36 0.18 -3.36 28.52
C GLN A 36 0.61 -4.35 27.44
N VAL A 37 0.73 -5.62 27.81
CA VAL A 37 1.09 -6.70 26.86
C VAL A 37 0.09 -6.79 25.71
N THR A 38 -1.21 -6.67 26.01
CA THR A 38 -2.26 -6.72 24.98
C THR A 38 -2.19 -5.52 24.04
N THR A 39 -1.96 -4.32 24.57
CA THR A 39 -1.85 -3.10 23.74
C THR A 39 -0.61 -3.15 22.84
N GLU A 40 0.52 -3.59 23.39
CA GLU A 40 1.77 -3.75 22.63
C GLU A 40 1.61 -4.82 21.55
N ALA A 41 1.04 -5.98 21.89
CA ALA A 41 0.78 -7.03 20.92
C ALA A 41 -0.16 -6.56 19.81
N VAL A 42 -1.21 -5.78 20.11
CA VAL A 42 -2.09 -5.22 19.08
C VAL A 42 -1.32 -4.23 18.18
N ALA A 43 -0.49 -3.37 18.75
CA ALA A 43 0.32 -2.42 17.98
C ALA A 43 1.32 -3.14 17.06
N GLU A 44 2.00 -4.17 17.56
CA GLU A 44 2.91 -5.00 16.77
C GLU A 44 2.18 -5.75 15.65
N ASN A 45 1.00 -6.32 15.95
CA ASN A 45 0.19 -6.99 14.93
C ASN A 45 -0.26 -6.03 13.83
N ILE A 46 -0.64 -4.80 14.17
CA ILE A 46 -1.00 -3.76 13.18
C ILE A 46 0.21 -3.39 12.32
N ASP A 47 1.38 -3.16 12.94
CA ASP A 47 2.61 -2.81 12.22
C ASP A 47 3.07 -3.95 11.29
N SER A 48 3.10 -5.18 11.81
CA SER A 48 3.45 -6.37 11.04
C SER A 48 2.49 -6.61 9.87
N SER A 49 1.18 -6.51 10.11
CA SER A 49 0.18 -6.64 9.04
C SER A 49 0.32 -5.53 8.00
N GLY A 50 0.58 -4.30 8.43
CA GLY A 50 0.82 -3.16 7.54
C GLY A 50 2.06 -3.35 6.67
N LYS A 51 3.17 -3.82 7.26
CA LYS A 51 4.40 -4.18 6.52
C LYS A 51 4.16 -5.29 5.52
N GLN A 52 3.44 -6.34 5.89
CA GLN A 52 3.10 -7.44 4.98
C GLN A 52 2.22 -6.96 3.81
N ALA A 53 1.23 -6.12 4.08
CA ALA A 53 0.40 -5.53 3.03
C ALA A 53 1.23 -4.64 2.09
N ALA A 54 2.10 -3.79 2.63
CA ALA A 54 2.99 -2.95 1.83
C ALA A 54 3.95 -3.80 0.97
N GLN A 55 4.51 -4.87 1.54
CA GLN A 55 5.38 -5.79 0.81
C GLN A 55 4.63 -6.51 -0.32
N SER A 56 3.40 -6.94 -0.09
CA SER A 56 2.56 -7.55 -1.11
C SER A 56 2.30 -6.61 -2.28
N ILE A 57 1.95 -5.34 -1.99
CA ILE A 57 1.77 -4.29 -2.99
C ILE A 57 3.07 -4.02 -3.74
N ALA A 58 4.20 -3.92 -3.04
CA ALA A 58 5.50 -3.70 -3.64
C ALA A 58 5.89 -4.85 -4.58
N ASN A 59 5.70 -6.10 -4.16
CA ASN A 59 5.97 -7.29 -4.98
C ASN A 59 5.10 -7.30 -6.24
N TRP A 60 3.81 -7.02 -6.10
CA TRP A 60 2.89 -6.94 -7.23
C TRP A 60 3.29 -5.83 -8.21
N LEU A 61 3.60 -4.62 -7.71
CA LEU A 61 4.01 -3.48 -8.52
C LEU A 61 5.35 -3.74 -9.23
N ASN A 62 6.33 -4.30 -8.53
CA ASN A 62 7.62 -4.69 -9.11
C ASN A 62 7.44 -5.70 -10.24
N GLY A 63 6.52 -6.66 -10.09
CA GLY A 63 6.15 -7.57 -11.16
C GLY A 63 5.61 -6.84 -12.40
N ARG A 64 4.82 -5.78 -12.22
CA ARG A 64 4.32 -4.95 -13.34
C ARG A 64 5.42 -4.11 -13.98
N ILE A 65 6.30 -3.51 -13.18
CA ILE A 65 7.46 -2.76 -13.68
C ILE A 65 8.35 -3.65 -14.55
N MET A 66 8.66 -4.86 -14.06
CA MET A 66 9.47 -5.83 -14.79
C MET A 66 8.80 -6.23 -16.11
N LEU A 67 7.49 -6.52 -16.10
CA LEU A 67 6.75 -6.85 -17.32
C LEU A 67 6.76 -5.68 -18.32
N THR A 68 6.57 -4.44 -17.86
CA THR A 68 6.66 -3.25 -18.72
C THR A 68 8.06 -3.07 -19.31
N GLU A 69 9.12 -3.35 -18.55
CA GLU A 69 10.50 -3.31 -19.07
C GLU A 69 10.73 -4.37 -20.14
N THR A 70 10.24 -5.60 -19.93
CA THR A 70 10.27 -6.67 -20.94
C THR A 70 9.52 -6.27 -22.20
N VAL A 71 8.32 -5.68 -22.06
CA VAL A 71 7.54 -5.15 -23.18
C VAL A 71 8.33 -4.09 -23.95
N ALA A 72 8.93 -3.12 -23.27
CA ALA A 72 9.72 -2.07 -23.91
C ALA A 72 10.91 -2.64 -24.69
N LYS A 73 11.66 -3.58 -24.09
CA LYS A 73 12.80 -4.26 -24.73
C LYS A 73 12.39 -5.08 -25.95
N THR A 74 11.22 -5.71 -25.91
CA THR A 74 10.69 -6.49 -27.04
C THR A 74 10.23 -5.57 -28.16
N LEU A 75 9.45 -4.54 -27.86
CA LEU A 75 8.97 -3.56 -28.83
C LEU A 75 10.12 -2.86 -29.57
N ALA A 76 11.24 -2.58 -28.89
CA ALA A 76 12.43 -1.99 -29.50
C ALA A 76 13.11 -2.86 -30.56
N LYS A 77 12.82 -4.17 -30.58
CA LYS A 77 13.37 -5.13 -31.55
C LYS A 77 12.42 -5.44 -32.71
N LEU A 78 11.16 -5.00 -32.60
CA LEU A 78 10.15 -5.29 -33.63
C LEU A 78 10.25 -4.27 -34.78
N PRO A 79 10.15 -4.74 -36.04
CA PRO A 79 10.53 -3.94 -37.21
C PRO A 79 9.52 -2.83 -37.54
N ASP A 80 8.23 -3.07 -37.34
CA ASP A 80 7.15 -2.19 -37.79
C ASP A 80 6.03 -2.08 -36.74
N ASP A 81 5.03 -1.26 -37.00
CA ASP A 81 3.95 -0.98 -36.04
C ASP A 81 2.90 -2.11 -36.00
N ASP A 82 2.78 -2.94 -37.04
CA ASP A 82 1.88 -4.09 -37.09
C ASP A 82 2.41 -5.23 -36.21
N ALA A 83 3.70 -5.53 -36.29
CA ALA A 83 4.38 -6.49 -35.42
C ALA A 83 4.28 -6.06 -33.95
N LYS A 84 4.46 -4.75 -33.67
CA LYS A 84 4.23 -4.19 -32.33
C LYS A 84 2.80 -4.39 -31.88
N LEU A 85 1.81 -4.08 -32.73
CA LEU A 85 0.40 -4.26 -32.41
C LEU A 85 0.05 -5.72 -32.09
N GLN A 86 0.54 -6.67 -32.90
CA GLN A 86 0.36 -8.11 -32.65
C GLN A 86 0.96 -8.53 -31.30
N PHE A 87 2.14 -8.01 -30.96
CA PHE A 87 2.73 -8.26 -29.64
C PHE A 87 1.88 -7.71 -28.49
N LEU A 88 1.31 -6.50 -28.65
CA LEU A 88 0.43 -5.89 -27.64
C LEU A 88 -0.89 -6.65 -27.43
N GLN A 89 -1.32 -7.47 -28.40
CA GLN A 89 -2.52 -8.32 -28.32
C GLN A 89 -2.31 -9.60 -27.51
N ASN A 90 -1.09 -9.88 -27.04
CA ASN A 90 -0.77 -11.09 -26.29
C ASN A 90 -1.64 -11.24 -25.02
N ASP A 91 -2.13 -12.46 -24.76
CA ASP A 91 -3.01 -12.80 -23.64
C ASP A 91 -2.45 -12.40 -22.26
N VAL A 92 -1.14 -12.45 -22.07
CA VAL A 92 -0.51 -12.01 -20.82
C VAL A 92 -0.71 -10.50 -20.65
N LEU A 93 -0.50 -9.71 -21.70
CA LEU A 93 -0.61 -8.26 -21.61
C LEU A 93 -2.08 -7.83 -21.44
N THR A 94 -3.00 -8.47 -22.15
CA THR A 94 -4.44 -8.19 -22.06
C THR A 94 -5.04 -8.62 -20.73
N ALA A 95 -4.50 -9.67 -20.10
CA ALA A 95 -4.91 -10.09 -18.76
C ALA A 95 -4.30 -9.24 -17.64
N GLN A 96 -3.08 -8.71 -17.82
CA GLN A 96 -2.38 -7.98 -16.75
C GLN A 96 -2.61 -6.45 -16.80
N PHE A 97 -2.95 -5.88 -17.95
CA PHE A 97 -3.14 -4.43 -18.13
C PHE A 97 -4.46 -4.11 -18.83
N MET A 98 -5.10 -3.01 -18.43
CA MET A 98 -6.32 -2.52 -19.10
C MET A 98 -6.05 -2.12 -20.55
N SER A 99 -4.90 -1.48 -20.80
CA SER A 99 -4.43 -1.13 -22.13
C SER A 99 -2.91 -1.07 -22.11
N THR A 100 -2.27 -1.59 -23.15
CA THR A 100 -0.83 -1.46 -23.35
C THR A 100 -0.60 -0.67 -24.63
N TYR A 101 0.34 0.28 -24.59
CA TYR A 101 0.56 1.20 -25.70
C TYR A 101 2.02 1.62 -25.82
N PHE A 102 2.37 2.05 -27.02
CA PHE A 102 3.69 2.49 -27.44
C PHE A 102 3.59 3.78 -28.23
N GLY A 103 4.40 4.77 -27.86
CA GLY A 103 4.57 6.01 -28.63
C GLY A 103 5.94 6.02 -29.30
N ASN A 104 5.99 6.13 -30.62
CA ASN A 104 7.24 6.24 -31.35
C ASN A 104 7.82 7.65 -31.21
N ALA A 105 9.10 7.75 -30.84
CA ALA A 105 9.78 9.05 -30.68
C ALA A 105 9.93 9.82 -31.99
N GLU A 106 10.28 9.10 -33.06
CA GLU A 106 10.62 9.66 -34.37
C GLU A 106 9.37 9.97 -35.19
N SER A 107 8.51 8.97 -35.41
CA SER A 107 7.31 9.13 -36.24
C SER A 107 6.16 9.81 -35.50
N GLY A 108 6.17 9.81 -34.16
CA GLY A 108 5.02 10.22 -33.36
C GLY A 108 3.84 9.25 -33.43
N SER A 109 4.00 8.07 -34.05
CA SER A 109 2.94 7.07 -34.12
C SER A 109 2.57 6.55 -32.73
N PHE A 110 1.29 6.25 -32.55
CA PHE A 110 0.77 5.70 -31.31
C PHE A 110 0.08 4.35 -31.58
N THR A 111 0.67 3.29 -31.06
CA THR A 111 0.14 1.92 -31.15
C THR A 111 -0.45 1.55 -29.81
N THR A 112 -1.71 1.12 -29.77
CA THR A 112 -2.40 0.77 -28.52
C THR A 112 -3.30 -0.44 -28.69
N PHE A 113 -3.41 -1.25 -27.63
CA PHE A 113 -4.39 -2.31 -27.52
C PHE A 113 -5.02 -2.36 -26.12
N PRO A 114 -6.35 -2.52 -25.98
CA PRO A 114 -7.37 -2.50 -27.05
C PRO A 114 -7.41 -1.17 -27.80
N LYS A 115 -7.97 -1.19 -29.02
CA LYS A 115 -8.09 0.03 -29.83
C LYS A 115 -9.13 0.96 -29.21
N LEU A 116 -8.71 2.17 -28.88
CA LEU A 116 -9.55 3.21 -28.28
C LEU A 116 -9.68 4.39 -29.27
N PRO A 117 -10.85 5.05 -29.35
CA PRO A 117 -10.97 6.28 -30.11
C PRO A 117 -10.06 7.37 -29.50
N LEU A 118 -9.21 7.96 -30.32
CA LEU A 118 -8.27 9.01 -29.90
C LEU A 118 -8.80 10.39 -30.32
N PRO A 119 -8.56 11.43 -29.50
CA PRO A 119 -8.88 12.79 -29.89
C PRO A 119 -8.02 13.22 -31.10
N GLU A 120 -8.55 14.14 -31.89
CA GLU A 120 -7.82 14.72 -33.01
C GLU A 120 -6.51 15.39 -32.52
N GLY A 121 -5.41 15.14 -33.23
CA GLY A 121 -4.10 15.69 -32.87
C GLY A 121 -3.44 15.04 -31.63
N TYR A 122 -3.90 13.85 -31.20
CA TYR A 122 -3.27 13.12 -30.11
C TYR A 122 -1.79 12.84 -30.41
N ASP A 123 -0.90 13.40 -29.59
CA ASP A 123 0.55 13.16 -29.66
C ASP A 123 1.00 12.45 -28.38
N PRO A 124 1.49 11.20 -28.45
CA PRO A 124 1.92 10.46 -27.27
C PRO A 124 3.11 11.13 -26.57
N ARG A 125 3.94 11.89 -27.29
CA ARG A 125 5.17 12.52 -26.76
C ARG A 125 4.89 13.67 -25.81
N LYS A 126 3.69 14.27 -25.90
CA LYS A 126 3.24 15.37 -25.04
C LYS A 126 2.57 14.87 -23.76
N ARG A 127 2.44 13.56 -23.57
CA ARG A 127 1.72 12.98 -22.43
C ARG A 127 2.64 12.86 -21.22
N PRO A 128 2.12 13.08 -19.99
CA PRO A 128 2.92 12.96 -18.77
C PRO A 128 3.68 11.64 -18.66
N TRP A 129 3.00 10.52 -18.93
CA TRP A 129 3.62 9.18 -18.89
C TRP A 129 4.83 9.05 -19.83
N TYR A 130 4.82 9.72 -20.98
CA TYR A 130 5.91 9.68 -21.95
C TYR A 130 7.07 10.55 -21.46
N LEU A 131 6.77 11.78 -21.05
CA LEU A 131 7.75 12.74 -20.56
C LEU A 131 8.46 12.23 -19.30
N ASP A 132 7.71 11.63 -18.37
CA ASP A 132 8.24 11.08 -17.13
C ASP A 132 9.15 9.87 -17.39
N ALA A 133 8.75 8.97 -18.29
CA ALA A 133 9.57 7.81 -18.68
C ALA A 133 10.85 8.24 -19.40
N VAL A 134 10.78 9.19 -20.34
CA VAL A 134 11.95 9.73 -21.04
C VAL A 134 12.89 10.43 -20.08
N LYS A 135 12.35 11.26 -19.16
CA LYS A 135 13.15 11.97 -18.16
C LYS A 135 13.86 11.02 -17.20
N ALA A 136 13.20 9.93 -16.82
CA ALA A 136 13.75 8.96 -15.87
C ALA A 136 14.65 7.91 -16.53
N GLY A 137 14.51 7.66 -17.83
CA GLY A 137 15.26 6.64 -18.57
C GLY A 137 14.97 5.19 -18.13
N LYS A 138 13.89 4.98 -17.38
CA LYS A 138 13.49 3.68 -16.81
C LYS A 138 11.97 3.60 -16.67
N PRO A 139 11.37 2.42 -16.45
CA PRO A 139 9.95 2.33 -16.17
C PRO A 139 9.60 3.15 -14.93
N VAL A 140 8.61 4.03 -15.04
CA VAL A 140 8.14 4.88 -13.95
C VAL A 140 6.64 4.73 -13.80
N PRO A 141 6.14 4.39 -12.61
CA PRO A 141 4.74 4.56 -12.28
C PRO A 141 4.42 6.07 -12.31
N SER A 142 3.67 6.51 -13.32
CA SER A 142 3.08 7.84 -13.29
C SER A 142 1.95 7.83 -12.27
N PRO A 143 1.90 8.79 -11.33
CA PRO A 143 0.65 9.09 -10.65
C PRO A 143 -0.41 9.27 -11.73
N ILE A 144 -1.59 8.66 -11.56
CA ILE A 144 -2.71 8.98 -12.43
C ILE A 144 -2.85 10.50 -12.36
N ALA A 145 -2.79 11.16 -13.53
CA ALA A 145 -3.12 12.57 -13.64
C ALA A 145 -4.63 12.73 -13.39
N MET A 146 -5.06 12.42 -12.17
CA MET A 146 -6.29 12.97 -11.65
C MET A 146 -6.01 14.47 -11.57
N PRO A 147 -6.79 15.33 -12.24
CA PRO A 147 -6.70 16.76 -11.98
C PRO A 147 -6.84 16.91 -10.48
N ARG A 148 -5.77 17.40 -9.86
CA ARG A 148 -5.74 17.55 -8.41
C ARG A 148 -6.95 18.42 -8.06
N PRO A 149 -7.90 17.95 -7.23
CA PRO A 149 -9.00 18.80 -6.77
C PRO A 149 -8.38 20.10 -6.23
N ALA A 150 -8.98 21.26 -6.52
CA ALA A 150 -8.46 22.55 -6.07
C ALA A 150 -8.24 22.61 -4.54
N ALA A 151 -8.91 21.73 -3.78
CA ALA A 151 -8.71 21.55 -2.34
C ALA A 151 -7.37 20.89 -1.95
N LEU A 152 -6.74 20.11 -2.84
CA LEU A 152 -5.47 19.42 -2.57
C LEU A 152 -4.27 20.14 -3.20
N SER A 153 -4.47 21.15 -4.06
CA SER A 153 -3.38 21.92 -4.71
C SER A 153 -2.61 22.81 -3.75
N SER A 154 -3.23 23.21 -2.65
CA SER A 154 -2.60 23.93 -1.54
C SER A 154 -1.84 23.03 -0.57
N LEU A 155 -2.06 21.70 -0.61
CA LEU A 155 -1.34 20.78 0.25
C LEU A 155 0.06 20.50 -0.30
N PRO A 156 1.08 20.45 0.57
CA PRO A 156 2.41 20.04 0.16
C PRO A 156 2.34 18.62 -0.46
N PRO A 157 3.20 18.32 -1.45
CA PRO A 157 3.30 16.95 -1.96
C PRO A 157 3.54 16.00 -0.79
N PHE A 158 2.90 14.83 -0.80
CA PHE A 158 3.20 13.79 0.18
C PHE A 158 4.71 13.59 0.19
N PRO A 159 5.38 13.72 1.35
CA PRO A 159 6.78 13.39 1.42
C PRO A 159 6.90 11.93 1.00
N CYS A 160 7.48 11.68 -0.18
CA CYS A 160 8.05 10.38 -0.44
C CYS A 160 8.98 10.09 0.74
N PRO A 161 8.96 8.89 1.35
CA PRO A 161 9.94 8.55 2.35
C PRO A 161 11.32 8.60 1.69
N SER A 162 11.97 9.75 1.77
CA SER A 162 13.37 9.90 1.46
C SER A 162 14.07 8.99 2.46
N THR A 163 14.80 8.01 1.95
CA THR A 163 15.59 7.05 2.73
C THR A 163 14.82 5.98 3.51
N ALA A 164 13.73 5.43 2.96
CA ALA A 164 13.46 4.02 3.24
C ALA A 164 14.48 3.18 2.45
N SER A 165 15.67 3.00 3.01
CA SER A 165 16.53 1.87 2.64
C SER A 165 15.75 0.62 3.00
N TRP A 166 15.06 0.04 2.02
CA TRP A 166 14.38 -1.24 2.16
C TRP A 166 15.43 -2.28 2.57
N PRO A 167 15.34 -2.89 3.77
CA PRO A 167 16.14 -4.08 4.04
C PRO A 167 15.67 -5.17 3.06
N ALA A 168 16.66 -5.84 2.46
CA ALA A 168 16.49 -6.96 1.55
C ALA A 168 15.71 -8.13 2.17
#